data_AF-A0A536UBM2-F1
#
_entry.id   AF-A0A536UBM2-F1
#
_cell.length_a   1.000
_cell.length_b   1.000
_cell.length_c   1.000
_cell.angle_alpha   90.00
_cell.angle_beta   90.00
_cell.angle_gamma   90.00
#
_symmetry.space_group_name_H-M   'P 1'
#
loop_
_entity.id
_entity.type
_entity.pdbx_description
1 polymer ?
#
loop_
_entity_poly.entity_id
_entity_poly.type
_entity_poly.pdbx_seq_one_letter_code
_entity_poly.pdbx_strand_id
1 'polypeptide(L)'
;TKLFYVPTNHVCMDYEPFKVEYTAGQPYVGATLAMYPAPNSHGGMGNYITWDAGTGKIVQSKAEKFSVWSGALNTAGGVSCFGTLEGYLKCVDAKDINKELLKFKTPSGIIGNVFTYEHKGKQYMGVYSGIGGWAGIGMAAGLEKDNDGLGAVGGYRELSQYTELGGSLTVFALPN
;
A
#
# COMPACT_ATOMS: atom_id res chain seq x y z
N THR A 1 -20.69 3.09 -8.79
CA THR A 1 -19.85 3.27 -9.99
C THR A 1 -19.73 2.02 -10.85
N LYS A 2 -20.03 0.79 -10.36
CA LYS A 2 -19.75 -0.48 -11.07
C LYS A 2 -18.26 -0.67 -11.43
N LEU A 3 -17.38 0.04 -10.73
CA LEU A 3 -15.93 -0.02 -10.90
C LEU A 3 -15.30 -0.76 -9.73
N PHE A 4 -14.17 -1.39 -9.98
CA PHE A 4 -13.26 -1.87 -8.95
C PHE A 4 -12.32 -0.74 -8.54
N TYR A 5 -11.98 -0.68 -7.26
CA TYR A 5 -11.00 0.27 -6.73
C TYR A 5 -9.79 -0.54 -6.31
N VAL A 6 -8.66 -0.29 -6.94
CA VAL A 6 -7.52 -1.19 -6.88
C VAL A 6 -6.31 -0.41 -6.38
N PRO A 7 -5.81 -0.72 -5.18
CA PRO A 7 -4.50 -0.23 -4.73
C PRO A 7 -3.41 -1.01 -5.49
N THR A 8 -2.51 -0.30 -6.18
CA THR A 8 -1.49 -0.91 -7.04
C THR A 8 -0.09 -0.44 -6.72
N ASN A 9 0.86 -1.27 -7.16
CA ASN A 9 2.29 -0.96 -7.17
C ASN A 9 2.68 -0.42 -8.55
N HIS A 10 3.69 0.43 -8.59
CA HIS A 10 4.27 1.00 -9.79
C HIS A 10 5.80 0.86 -9.75
N VAL A 11 6.24 -0.39 -9.62
CA VAL A 11 7.62 -0.80 -9.38
C VAL A 11 8.07 -1.74 -10.48
N CYS A 12 9.30 -1.55 -10.96
CA CYS A 12 10.01 -2.42 -11.88
C CYS A 12 11.20 -3.09 -11.18
N MET A 13 11.88 -4.02 -11.86
CA MET A 13 13.02 -4.73 -11.28
C MET A 13 14.04 -5.16 -12.33
N ASP A 14 15.29 -5.25 -11.90
CA ASP A 14 16.33 -6.07 -12.53
C ASP A 14 16.36 -7.45 -11.85
N TYR A 15 16.59 -8.50 -12.62
CA TYR A 15 16.51 -9.89 -12.15
C TYR A 15 17.65 -10.74 -12.73
N GLU A 16 18.49 -11.28 -11.85
CA GLU A 16 19.60 -12.17 -12.23
C GLU A 16 19.46 -13.53 -11.54
N PRO A 17 19.15 -14.62 -12.27
CA PRO A 17 18.99 -15.95 -11.69
C PRO A 17 20.33 -16.67 -11.50
N PHE A 18 20.39 -17.58 -10.52
CA PHE A 18 21.51 -18.48 -10.30
C PHE A 18 21.05 -19.87 -9.84
N LYS A 19 21.86 -20.89 -10.12
CA LYS A 19 21.56 -22.27 -9.73
C LYS A 19 21.64 -22.43 -8.21
N VAL A 20 20.64 -23.08 -7.61
CA VAL A 20 20.59 -23.43 -6.19
C VAL A 20 20.19 -24.89 -6.00
N GLU A 21 20.61 -25.49 -4.89
CA GLU A 21 20.21 -26.85 -4.50
C GLU A 21 19.09 -26.80 -3.47
N TYR A 22 18.17 -27.77 -3.56
CA TYR A 22 17.08 -27.88 -2.58
C TYR A 22 17.59 -28.48 -1.27
N THR A 23 17.24 -27.85 -0.16
CA THR A 23 17.40 -28.38 1.19
C THR A 23 16.14 -28.09 1.99
N ALA A 24 15.54 -29.11 2.61
CA ALA A 24 14.30 -28.95 3.37
C ALA A 24 14.46 -27.92 4.51
N GLY A 25 13.53 -26.97 4.60
CA GLY A 25 13.53 -25.91 5.61
C GLY A 25 14.41 -24.69 5.29
N GLN A 26 15.17 -24.71 4.19
CA GLN A 26 16.00 -23.58 3.74
C GLN A 26 15.34 -22.82 2.57
N PRO A 27 15.66 -21.52 2.37
CA PRO A 27 15.17 -20.76 1.22
C PRO A 27 15.62 -21.36 -0.11
N TYR A 28 14.70 -21.48 -1.07
CA TYR A 28 14.95 -22.01 -2.42
C TYR A 28 14.52 -20.99 -3.49
N VAL A 29 15.26 -19.89 -3.59
CA VAL A 29 14.93 -18.74 -4.46
C VAL A 29 15.75 -18.76 -5.76
N GLY A 30 17.08 -18.70 -5.66
CA GLY A 30 17.96 -18.74 -6.84
C GLY A 30 17.94 -17.48 -7.72
N ALA A 31 17.79 -16.30 -7.13
CA ALA A 31 17.88 -15.03 -7.85
C ALA A 31 18.32 -13.86 -6.95
N THR A 32 18.97 -12.88 -7.57
CA THR A 32 19.26 -11.56 -6.97
C THR A 32 18.42 -10.52 -7.71
N LEU A 33 17.85 -9.57 -6.97
CA LEU A 33 16.94 -8.57 -7.50
C LEU A 33 17.34 -7.16 -7.06
N ALA A 34 17.03 -6.18 -7.89
CA ALA A 34 17.03 -4.77 -7.54
C ALA A 34 15.70 -4.15 -7.98
N MET A 35 14.99 -3.49 -7.07
CA MET A 35 13.69 -2.85 -7.36
C MET A 35 13.83 -1.34 -7.48
N TYR A 36 13.04 -0.73 -8.37
CA TYR A 36 13.04 0.71 -8.59
C TYR A 36 11.67 1.21 -9.11
N PRO A 37 11.35 2.51 -8.98
CA PRO A 37 10.13 3.07 -9.55
C PRO A 37 10.02 2.79 -11.05
N ALA A 38 8.80 2.57 -11.54
CA ALA A 38 8.60 2.36 -12.98
C ALA A 38 9.11 3.57 -13.79
N PRO A 39 9.91 3.34 -14.85
CA PRO A 39 10.49 4.41 -15.65
C PRO A 39 9.41 5.14 -16.47
N ASN A 40 9.70 6.37 -16.91
CA ASN A 40 8.83 7.18 -17.77
C ASN A 40 7.42 7.42 -17.20
N SER A 41 7.32 7.51 -15.88
CA SER A 41 6.09 7.82 -15.14
C SER A 41 6.32 8.99 -14.17
N HIS A 42 5.45 9.14 -13.18
CA HIS A 42 5.50 10.23 -12.18
C HIS A 42 6.59 10.06 -11.10
N GLY A 43 7.47 9.06 -11.22
CA GLY A 43 8.56 8.79 -10.28
C GLY A 43 8.16 8.18 -8.93
N GLY A 44 6.85 7.99 -8.70
CA GLY A 44 6.32 7.30 -7.52
C GLY A 44 6.16 5.80 -7.74
N MET A 45 6.01 5.05 -6.66
CA MET A 45 5.96 3.57 -6.66
C MET A 45 4.54 3.01 -6.47
N GLY A 46 3.50 3.84 -6.49
CA GLY A 46 2.13 3.39 -6.30
C GLY A 46 1.12 4.18 -7.09
N ASN A 47 0.00 3.53 -7.37
CA ASN A 47 -1.20 4.18 -7.88
C ASN A 47 -2.43 3.64 -7.13
N TYR A 48 -3.40 4.50 -6.87
CA TYR A 48 -4.75 4.09 -6.53
C TYR A 48 -5.62 4.27 -7.77
N ILE A 49 -6.17 3.19 -8.30
CA ILE A 49 -6.89 3.24 -9.58
C ILE A 49 -8.36 2.87 -9.43
N THR A 50 -9.17 3.30 -10.39
CA THR A 50 -10.46 2.67 -10.67
C THR A 50 -10.38 1.89 -11.97
N TRP A 51 -11.00 0.70 -11.97
CA TRP A 51 -10.94 -0.24 -13.07
C TRP A 51 -12.34 -0.68 -13.49
N ASP A 52 -12.60 -0.65 -14.79
CA ASP A 52 -13.80 -1.23 -15.40
C ASP A 52 -13.47 -2.64 -15.91
N ALA A 53 -14.00 -3.66 -15.22
CA ALA A 53 -13.81 -5.06 -15.60
C ALA A 53 -14.58 -5.47 -16.86
N GLY A 54 -15.61 -4.72 -17.27
CA GLY A 54 -16.35 -4.99 -18.49
C GLY A 54 -15.59 -4.56 -19.75
N THR A 55 -14.78 -3.50 -19.64
CA THR A 55 -13.97 -2.99 -20.76
C THR A 55 -12.48 -3.29 -20.65
N GLY A 56 -12.02 -3.72 -19.48
CA GLY A 56 -10.60 -3.97 -19.22
C GLY A 56 -9.76 -2.70 -19.22
N LYS A 57 -10.27 -1.61 -18.64
CA LYS A 57 -9.62 -0.29 -18.68
C LYS A 57 -9.52 0.37 -17.31
N ILE A 58 -8.40 1.08 -17.11
CA ILE A 58 -8.25 2.04 -16.02
C ILE A 58 -9.12 3.26 -16.36
N VAL A 59 -10.05 3.61 -15.48
CA VAL A 59 -10.94 4.77 -15.65
C VAL A 59 -10.32 6.02 -15.05
N GLN A 60 -9.68 5.89 -13.88
CA GLN A 60 -8.94 6.96 -13.21
C GLN A 60 -7.72 6.38 -12.51
N SER A 61 -6.66 7.18 -12.39
CA SER A 61 -5.47 6.86 -11.61
C SER A 61 -5.09 8.04 -10.73
N LYS A 62 -4.78 7.76 -9.47
CA LYS A 62 -4.20 8.70 -8.51
C LYS A 62 -2.80 8.21 -8.16
N ALA A 63 -1.79 8.99 -8.51
CA ALA A 63 -0.40 8.69 -8.19
C ALA A 63 -0.14 8.78 -6.68
N GLU A 64 0.68 7.86 -6.17
CA GLU A 64 1.15 7.83 -4.78
C GLU A 64 2.69 7.71 -4.74
N LYS A 65 3.32 8.32 -3.72
CA LYS A 65 4.79 8.31 -3.60
C LYS A 65 5.30 6.89 -3.44
N PHE A 66 4.72 6.15 -2.51
CA PHE A 66 4.99 4.75 -2.28
C PHE A 66 3.86 3.88 -2.82
N SER A 67 4.11 2.58 -2.94
CA SER A 67 3.10 1.59 -3.30
C SER A 67 1.88 1.66 -2.38
N VAL A 68 0.69 1.42 -2.95
CA VAL A 68 -0.53 1.33 -2.14
C VAL A 68 -0.69 -0.13 -1.71
N TRP A 69 -0.16 -0.44 -0.53
CA TRP A 69 -0.07 -1.83 -0.04
C TRP A 69 -1.29 -2.28 0.77
N SER A 70 -2.08 -1.31 1.23
CA SER A 70 -3.30 -1.54 1.99
C SER A 70 -4.43 -2.08 1.11
N GLY A 71 -5.46 -2.64 1.75
CA GLY A 71 -6.74 -2.87 1.09
C GLY A 71 -7.58 -1.58 0.95
N ALA A 72 -8.46 -1.58 -0.05
CA ALA A 72 -9.46 -0.54 -0.26
C ALA A 72 -10.81 -0.88 0.39
N LEU A 73 -11.50 0.12 0.94
CA LEU A 73 -12.87 0.03 1.42
C LEU A 73 -13.76 1.03 0.68
N ASN A 74 -14.80 0.53 0.01
CA ASN A 74 -15.82 1.36 -0.63
C ASN A 74 -17.13 1.27 0.13
N THR A 75 -17.79 2.41 0.31
CA THR A 75 -19.06 2.49 1.06
C THR A 75 -20.21 2.97 0.18
N ALA A 76 -21.44 2.67 0.60
CA ALA A 76 -22.65 3.17 -0.07
C ALA A 76 -22.78 4.70 -0.01
N GLY A 77 -22.08 5.36 0.92
CA GLY A 77 -22.00 6.83 1.03
C GLY A 77 -21.18 7.50 -0.07
N GLY A 78 -20.64 6.74 -1.04
CA GLY A 78 -19.86 7.31 -2.14
C GLY A 78 -18.43 7.67 -1.73
N VAL A 79 -17.90 7.03 -0.70
CA VAL A 79 -16.53 7.24 -0.22
C VAL A 79 -15.71 5.95 -0.38
N SER A 80 -14.49 6.11 -0.88
CA SER A 80 -13.48 5.07 -1.08
C SER A 80 -12.27 5.37 -0.21
N CYS A 81 -11.91 4.49 0.72
CA CYS A 81 -10.79 4.70 1.65
C CYS A 81 -9.69 3.66 1.49
N PHE A 82 -8.43 4.10 1.64
CA PHE A 82 -7.24 3.26 1.58
C PHE A 82 -6.12 3.85 2.46
N GLY A 83 -5.17 3.03 2.84
CA GLY A 83 -3.98 3.42 3.59
C GLY A 83 -2.72 3.54 2.71
N THR A 84 -1.82 4.46 3.07
CA THR A 84 -0.51 4.59 2.42
C THR A 84 0.63 4.09 3.31
N LEU A 85 1.77 3.76 2.71
CA LEU A 85 2.93 3.22 3.43
C LEU A 85 3.58 4.25 4.37
N GLU A 86 3.46 5.55 4.09
CA GLU A 86 3.85 6.64 4.99
C GLU A 86 2.80 6.90 6.11
N GLY A 87 1.73 6.11 6.17
CA GLY A 87 0.80 6.06 7.29
C GLY A 87 -0.38 7.03 7.19
N TYR A 88 -0.78 7.46 5.99
CA TYR A 88 -2.02 8.20 5.83
C TYR A 88 -3.20 7.26 5.58
N LEU A 89 -4.27 7.39 6.38
CA LEU A 89 -5.59 6.98 5.94
C LEU A 89 -6.13 8.08 5.02
N LYS A 90 -6.38 7.73 3.76
CA LYS A 90 -6.99 8.61 2.77
C LYS A 90 -8.38 8.11 2.44
N CYS A 91 -9.33 9.03 2.32
CA CYS A 91 -10.63 8.76 1.74
C CYS A 91 -10.89 9.73 0.60
N VAL A 92 -11.38 9.22 -0.51
CA VAL A 92 -11.63 9.96 -1.75
C VAL A 92 -13.08 9.81 -2.18
N ASP A 93 -13.56 10.74 -3.00
CA ASP A 93 -14.87 10.63 -3.63
C ASP A 93 -14.86 9.40 -4.57
N ALA A 94 -15.86 8.52 -4.42
CA ALA A 94 -15.90 7.30 -5.22
C ALA A 94 -16.10 7.58 -6.72
N LYS A 95 -16.67 8.73 -7.11
CA LYS A 95 -16.84 9.10 -8.51
C LYS A 95 -15.62 9.84 -9.08
N ASP A 96 -14.84 10.50 -8.23
CA ASP A 96 -13.60 11.18 -8.59
C ASP A 96 -12.52 10.90 -7.53
N ILE A 97 -11.67 9.90 -7.80
CA ILE A 97 -10.67 9.47 -6.81
C ILE A 97 -9.56 10.52 -6.61
N ASN A 98 -9.47 11.55 -7.46
CA ASN A 98 -8.52 12.64 -7.26
C ASN A 98 -9.03 13.68 -6.27
N LYS A 99 -10.34 13.68 -5.98
CA LYS A 99 -10.94 14.51 -4.94
C LYS A 99 -10.78 13.84 -3.58
N GLU A 100 -9.73 14.24 -2.87
CA GLU A 100 -9.48 13.83 -1.49
C GLU A 100 -10.50 14.47 -0.53
N LEU A 101 -11.17 13.64 0.26
CA LEU A 101 -12.17 14.04 1.26
C LEU A 101 -11.61 14.00 2.68
N LEU A 102 -10.71 13.07 2.95
CA LEU A 102 -10.01 12.92 4.23
C LEU A 102 -8.57 12.50 3.97
N LYS A 103 -7.65 13.05 4.75
CA LYS A 103 -6.29 12.56 4.91
C LYS A 103 -5.86 12.71 6.37
N PHE A 104 -5.64 11.59 7.03
CA PHE A 104 -5.28 11.56 8.44
C PHE A 104 -3.98 10.76 8.66
N LYS A 105 -3.02 11.34 9.37
CA LYS A 105 -1.75 10.67 9.69
C LYS A 105 -1.94 9.73 10.88
N THR A 106 -1.88 8.44 10.62
CA THR A 106 -1.77 7.40 11.64
C THR A 106 -0.31 7.28 12.14
N PRO A 107 -0.07 6.66 13.31
CA PRO A 107 1.27 6.57 13.88
C PRO A 107 2.31 5.85 13.02
N SER A 108 1.89 4.92 12.14
CA SER A 108 2.78 4.10 11.31
C SER A 108 2.17 3.80 9.93
N GLY A 109 2.95 3.24 9.01
CA GLY A 109 2.50 2.82 7.69
C GLY A 109 1.34 1.83 7.73
N ILE A 110 0.46 1.89 6.72
CA ILE A 110 -0.72 1.04 6.65
C ILE A 110 -0.52 -0.01 5.55
N ILE A 111 -0.43 -1.27 5.97
CA ILE A 111 -0.40 -2.45 5.08
C ILE A 111 -1.66 -3.32 5.20
N GLY A 112 -2.52 -3.01 6.18
CA GLY A 112 -3.77 -3.72 6.42
C GLY A 112 -4.96 -3.14 5.67
N ASN A 113 -6.11 -3.77 5.80
CA ASN A 113 -7.36 -3.32 5.19
C ASN A 113 -8.04 -2.25 6.05
N VAL A 114 -8.63 -1.25 5.40
CA VAL A 114 -9.61 -0.37 6.04
C VAL A 114 -10.92 -1.15 6.22
N PHE A 115 -11.58 -1.00 7.36
CA PHE A 115 -12.86 -1.67 7.65
C PHE A 115 -13.88 -0.70 8.25
N THR A 116 -15.16 -1.06 8.22
CA THR A 116 -16.24 -0.27 8.82
C THR A 116 -17.25 -1.18 9.51
N TYR A 117 -17.91 -0.66 10.55
CA TYR A 117 -18.94 -1.36 11.31
C TYR A 117 -19.90 -0.35 11.94
N GLU A 118 -21.02 -0.82 12.47
CA GLU A 118 -21.95 -0.01 13.25
C GLU A 118 -21.93 -0.44 14.73
N HIS A 119 -21.98 0.54 15.63
CA HIS A 119 -22.19 0.30 17.05
C HIS A 119 -23.18 1.33 17.61
N LYS A 120 -24.27 0.86 18.22
CA LYS A 120 -25.33 1.70 18.81
C LYS A 120 -25.88 2.76 17.83
N GLY A 121 -26.16 2.36 16.58
CA GLY A 121 -26.71 3.25 15.56
C GLY A 121 -25.70 4.26 14.96
N LYS A 122 -24.42 4.17 15.33
CA LYS A 122 -23.36 5.04 14.80
C LYS A 122 -22.36 4.21 14.00
N GLN A 123 -22.05 4.68 12.79
CA GLN A 123 -21.03 4.06 11.93
C GLN A 123 -19.62 4.47 12.38
N TYR A 124 -18.71 3.50 12.36
CA TYR A 124 -17.30 3.65 12.64
C TYR A 124 -16.47 3.11 11.48
N MET A 125 -15.28 3.66 11.30
CA MET A 125 -14.26 3.15 10.39
C MET A 125 -12.97 2.88 11.16
N GLY A 126 -12.28 1.80 10.84
CA GLY A 126 -11.05 1.40 11.50
C GLY A 126 -9.95 1.06 10.51
N VAL A 127 -8.71 1.28 10.94
CA VAL A 127 -7.52 0.84 10.21
C VAL A 127 -6.37 0.55 11.17
N TYR A 128 -5.66 -0.55 10.91
CA TYR A 128 -4.42 -0.86 11.62
C TYR A 128 -3.24 -0.12 10.98
N SER A 129 -2.36 0.42 11.83
CA SER A 129 -1.10 1.04 11.42
C SER A 129 0.07 0.32 12.10
N GLY A 130 1.05 -0.04 11.29
CA GLY A 130 2.23 -0.83 11.63
C GLY A 130 2.90 -1.24 10.34
N ILE A 131 3.89 -0.46 9.90
CA ILE A 131 4.61 -0.73 8.65
C ILE A 131 5.33 -2.08 8.74
N GLY A 132 5.36 -2.81 7.63
CA GLY A 132 5.92 -4.15 7.55
C GLY A 132 5.62 -4.79 6.21
N GLY A 133 5.36 -6.10 6.21
CA GLY A 133 5.24 -6.87 4.97
C GLY A 133 6.50 -6.76 4.13
N TRP A 134 6.38 -6.95 2.81
CA TRP A 134 7.55 -6.91 1.94
C TRP A 134 8.05 -5.48 1.67
N ALA A 135 7.14 -4.53 1.45
CA ALA A 135 7.50 -3.13 1.22
C ALA A 135 8.21 -2.46 2.41
N GLY A 136 7.90 -2.89 3.64
CA GLY A 136 8.54 -2.41 4.86
C GLY A 136 9.64 -3.32 5.42
N ILE A 137 10.10 -4.34 4.67
CA ILE A 137 10.97 -5.40 5.23
C ILE A 137 12.30 -4.87 5.75
N GLY A 138 12.87 -3.83 5.12
CA GLY A 138 14.11 -3.20 5.58
C GLY A 138 13.99 -2.68 7.00
N MET A 139 12.88 -2.02 7.31
CA MET A 139 12.59 -1.53 8.66
C MET A 139 12.22 -2.66 9.63
N ALA A 140 11.37 -3.60 9.19
CA ALA A 140 10.82 -4.65 10.06
C ALA A 140 11.86 -5.71 10.47
N ALA A 141 12.83 -6.00 9.59
CA ALA A 141 13.87 -6.99 9.82
C ALA A 141 15.27 -6.38 10.05
N GLY A 142 15.41 -5.05 10.02
CA GLY A 142 16.70 -4.36 10.22
C GLY A 142 17.70 -4.64 9.10
N LEU A 143 17.23 -4.74 7.85
CA LEU A 143 18.06 -4.98 6.69
C LEU A 143 18.50 -3.65 6.07
N GLU A 144 19.77 -3.55 5.70
CA GLU A 144 20.38 -2.28 5.27
C GLU A 144 20.88 -2.30 3.82
N LYS A 145 21.20 -3.47 3.25
CA LYS A 145 21.75 -3.53 1.88
C LYS A 145 20.63 -3.44 0.86
N ASP A 146 20.88 -2.71 -0.22
CA ASP A 146 19.86 -2.46 -1.25
C ASP A 146 19.26 -3.76 -1.85
N ASN A 147 20.07 -4.81 -2.00
CA ASN A 147 19.63 -6.10 -2.53
C ASN A 147 19.07 -7.08 -1.47
N ASP A 148 19.13 -6.74 -0.18
CA ASP A 148 18.50 -7.54 0.87
C ASP A 148 16.97 -7.54 0.71
N GLY A 149 16.31 -8.53 1.33
CA GLY A 149 14.86 -8.66 1.25
C GLY A 149 14.34 -8.78 -0.18
N LEU A 150 15.09 -9.47 -1.05
CA LEU A 150 14.76 -9.65 -2.47
C LEU A 150 14.62 -8.31 -3.24
N GLY A 151 15.49 -7.34 -2.93
CA GLY A 151 15.57 -6.02 -3.59
C GLY A 151 14.58 -4.98 -3.07
N ALA A 152 13.66 -5.35 -2.17
CA ALA A 152 12.69 -4.41 -1.60
C ALA A 152 13.35 -3.40 -0.64
N VAL A 153 14.44 -3.77 0.03
CA VAL A 153 15.14 -2.85 0.95
C VAL A 153 15.64 -1.62 0.21
N GLY A 154 16.34 -1.81 -0.91
CA GLY A 154 16.79 -0.69 -1.75
C GLY A 154 15.62 0.05 -2.41
N GLY A 155 14.61 -0.68 -2.91
CA GLY A 155 13.45 -0.09 -3.57
C GLY A 155 12.65 0.86 -2.67
N TYR A 156 12.50 0.52 -1.38
CA TYR A 156 11.73 1.31 -0.40
C TYR A 156 12.61 2.02 0.63
N ARG A 157 13.90 2.23 0.38
CA ARG A 157 14.85 2.82 1.35
C ARG A 157 14.41 4.16 1.94
N GLU A 158 13.71 4.99 1.16
CA GLU A 158 13.21 6.30 1.62
C GLU A 158 12.07 6.17 2.64
N LEU A 159 11.43 5.00 2.78
CA LEU A 159 10.24 4.84 3.60
C LEU A 159 10.49 5.14 5.09
N SER A 160 11.69 4.84 5.59
CA SER A 160 12.13 5.14 6.96
C SER A 160 12.16 6.63 7.29
N GLN A 161 12.18 7.51 6.29
CA GLN A 161 12.11 8.95 6.50
C GLN A 161 10.68 9.46 6.82
N TYR A 162 9.67 8.62 6.60
CA TYR A 162 8.25 9.02 6.66
C TYR A 162 7.44 8.29 7.71
N THR A 163 7.91 7.13 8.16
CA THR A 163 7.20 6.31 9.14
C THR A 163 8.19 5.51 9.95
N GLU A 164 7.74 5.04 11.12
CA GLU A 164 8.44 4.09 11.97
C GLU A 164 7.62 2.82 12.14
N LEU A 165 8.21 1.76 12.71
CA LEU A 165 7.46 0.57 13.15
C LEU A 165 6.34 0.95 14.13
N GLY A 166 5.28 0.15 14.16
CA GLY A 166 4.12 0.42 15.01
C GLY A 166 3.18 -0.77 15.13
N GLY A 167 2.13 -0.57 15.93
CA GLY A 167 1.13 -1.60 16.19
C GLY A 167 -0.08 -1.00 16.89
N SER A 168 -0.88 -0.22 16.15
CA SER A 168 -2.06 0.45 16.70
C SER A 168 -3.27 0.30 15.79
N LEU A 169 -4.46 0.33 16.40
CA LEU A 169 -5.73 0.48 15.71
C LEU A 169 -6.21 1.93 15.86
N THR A 170 -6.51 2.58 14.75
CA THR A 170 -7.16 3.90 14.76
C THR A 170 -8.62 3.74 14.35
N VAL A 171 -9.55 4.31 15.13
CA VAL A 171 -11.00 4.27 14.87
C VAL A 171 -11.52 5.69 14.68
N PHE A 172 -12.34 5.88 13.65
CA PHE A 172 -12.91 7.14 13.21
C PHE A 172 -14.43 7.09 13.26
N ALA A 173 -15.06 8.20 13.64
CA ALA A 173 -16.48 8.44 13.46
C ALA A 173 -16.75 9.95 13.37
N LEU A 174 -17.90 10.34 12.81
CA LEU A 174 -18.32 11.74 12.80
C LEU A 174 -18.69 12.20 14.23
N PRO A 175 -18.54 13.51 14.56
CA PRO A 175 -19.15 14.08 15.76
C PRO A 175 -20.67 13.83 15.79
N ASN A 176 -21.25 13.84 17.00
CA ASN A 176 -22.71 13.79 17.15
C ASN A 176 -23.33 15.15 16.83
#